data_AF-A0A0F9ENE7-F1
#
_entry.id   AF-A0A0F9ENE7-F1
#
_cell.length_a   1.000
_cell.length_b   1.000
_cell.length_c   1.000
_cell.angle_alpha   90.00
_cell.angle_beta   90.00
_cell.angle_gamma   90.00
#
_symmetry.space_group_name_H-M   'P 1'
#
loop_
_entity.id
_entity.type
_entity.pdbx_description
1 polymer ?
#
loop_
_entity_poly.entity_id
_entity_poly.type
_entity_poly.pdbx_seq_one_letter_code
_entity_poly.pdbx_strand_id
1 'polypeptide(L)' 'MATMIPNITITEFRKLKAVQMKELKSCEVYSDGEYLFTFINGNLEPSGYIRDNVETFGESSNSVGGQTIEEILGVVDAVV' A
#
# COMPACT_ATOMS: atom_id res chain seq x y z
N MET A 1 -11.80 -7.62 -13.03
CA MET A 1 -10.41 -7.60 -12.53
C MET A 1 -10.27 -6.35 -11.67
N ALA A 2 -9.82 -6.50 -10.42
CA ALA A 2 -9.46 -5.33 -9.63
C ALA A 2 -8.11 -4.84 -10.16
N THR A 3 -8.12 -3.78 -10.96
CA THR A 3 -6.90 -3.12 -11.40
C THR A 3 -6.23 -2.56 -10.15
N MET A 4 -5.06 -3.08 -9.82
CA MET A 4 -4.31 -2.74 -8.60
C MET A 4 -3.99 -1.24 -8.52
N ILE A 5 -4.02 -0.55 -9.67
CA ILE A 5 -3.80 0.89 -9.79
C ILE A 5 -5.08 1.52 -10.35
N PRO A 6 -5.66 2.52 -9.67
CA PRO A 6 -6.85 3.22 -10.16
C PRO A 6 -6.51 3.99 -11.44
N ASN A 7 -7.44 4.04 -12.39
CA ASN A 7 -7.32 4.85 -13.59
C ASN A 7 -8.29 6.04 -13.55
N ILE A 8 -7.83 7.18 -14.08
CA ILE A 8 -8.66 8.38 -14.26
C ILE A 8 -8.32 9.06 -15.58
N THR A 9 -9.23 9.88 -16.09
CA THR A 9 -8.96 10.70 -17.28
C THR A 9 -8.05 11.89 -16.94
N ILE A 10 -7.34 12.41 -17.92
CA ILE A 10 -6.53 13.64 -17.77
C ILE A 10 -7.36 14.83 -17.28
N THR A 11 -8.64 14.89 -17.68
CA THR A 11 -9.58 15.93 -17.24
C THR A 11 -9.93 15.81 -15.75
N GLU A 12 -10.06 14.59 -15.23
CA GLU A 12 -10.28 14.34 -13.80
C GLU A 12 -9.00 14.57 -13.00
N PHE A 13 -7.86 14.12 -13.51
CA PHE A 13 -6.55 14.34 -12.90
C PHE A 13 -6.29 15.84 -12.67
N ARG A 14 -6.59 16.69 -13.66
CA ARG A 14 -6.45 18.15 -13.56
C ARG A 14 -7.39 18.81 -12.55
N LYS A 15 -8.46 18.14 -12.13
CA LYS A 15 -9.41 18.65 -11.12
C LYS A 15 -9.01 18.31 -9.69
N LEU A 16 -8.02 17.43 -9.51
CA LEU A 16 -7.55 17.04 -8.18
C LEU A 16 -6.97 18.25 -7.44
N LYS A 17 -7.42 18.43 -6.19
CA LYS A 17 -6.85 19.42 -5.28
C LYS A 17 -5.56 18.89 -4.68
N ALA A 18 -4.70 19.80 -4.21
CA ALA A 18 -3.44 19.42 -3.56
C ALA A 18 -3.60 18.41 -2.41
N VAL A 19 -4.68 18.52 -1.60
CA VAL A 19 -5.00 17.55 -0.55
C VAL A 19 -5.25 16.15 -1.13
N GLN A 20 -6.04 16.06 -2.20
CA GLN A 20 -6.37 14.77 -2.84
C GLN A 20 -5.14 14.18 -3.53
N MET A 21 -4.31 15.01 -4.15
CA MET A 21 -3.04 14.57 -4.74
C MET A 21 -2.07 14.00 -3.71
N LYS A 22 -2.09 14.50 -2.46
CA LYS A 22 -1.26 13.98 -1.37
C LYS A 22 -1.74 12.63 -0.85
N GLU A 23 -3.05 12.38 -0.87
CA GLU A 23 -3.64 11.10 -0.43
C GLU A 23 -3.55 10.01 -1.52
N LEU A 24 -3.49 10.42 -2.79
CA LEU A 24 -3.36 9.51 -3.92
C LEU A 24 -1.94 8.96 -3.99
N LYS A 25 -1.80 7.63 -3.90
CA LYS A 25 -0.48 6.95 -3.92
C LYS A 25 0.03 6.78 -5.34
N SER A 26 -0.81 6.24 -6.21
CA SER A 26 -0.58 6.15 -7.65
C SER A 26 -1.90 6.14 -8.41
N CYS A 27 -1.88 6.58 -9.67
CA CYS A 27 -2.97 6.37 -10.61
C CYS A 27 -2.45 6.34 -12.05
N GLU A 28 -3.14 5.63 -12.92
CA GLU A 28 -2.91 5.71 -14.36
C GLU A 28 -3.79 6.80 -14.96
N VAL A 29 -3.20 7.64 -15.81
CA VAL A 29 -3.88 8.75 -16.45
C VAL A 29 -4.08 8.45 -17.93
N TYR A 30 -5.32 8.54 -18.38
CA TYR A 30 -5.72 8.25 -19.75
C TYR A 30 -6.33 9.49 -20.44
N SER A 31 -6.29 9.55 -21.77
CA SER A 31 -7.10 10.46 -22.58
C SER A 31 -7.69 9.70 -23.75
N ASP A 32 -8.99 9.85 -24.00
CA ASP A 32 -9.66 9.26 -25.15
C ASP A 32 -9.47 7.73 -25.28
N GLY A 33 -9.29 7.05 -24.15
CA GLY A 33 -9.04 5.60 -24.09
C GLY A 33 -7.56 5.20 -24.22
N GLU A 34 -6.66 6.14 -24.50
CA GLU A 34 -5.22 5.90 -24.58
C GLU A 34 -4.51 6.22 -23.27
N TYR A 35 -3.57 5.35 -22.88
CA TYR A 35 -2.70 5.56 -21.73
C TYR A 35 -1.75 6.73 -22.01
N LEU A 36 -1.64 7.66 -21.06
CA LEU A 36 -0.68 8.76 -21.15
C LEU A 36 0.52 8.53 -20.24
N PHE A 37 0.28 8.37 -18.94
CA PHE A 37 1.32 8.18 -17.93
C PHE A 37 0.76 7.62 -16.63
N THR A 38 1.65 7.10 -15.78
CA THR A 38 1.33 6.70 -14.40
C THR A 38 1.83 7.78 -13.45
N PHE A 39 0.92 8.39 -12.72
CA PHE A 39 1.25 9.27 -11.61
C PHE A 39 1.68 8.41 -10.42
N ILE A 40 2.84 8.74 -9.86
CA ILE A 40 3.34 8.18 -8.60
C ILE A 40 3.60 9.37 -7.68
N ASN A 41 2.94 9.40 -6.52
CA ASN A 41 3.09 10.49 -5.58
C ASN A 41 4.39 10.34 -4.78
N GLY A 42 5.39 11.14 -5.14
CA GLY A 42 6.70 11.14 -4.48
C GLY A 42 6.77 11.85 -3.13
N ASN A 43 5.67 12.42 -2.60
CA ASN A 43 5.65 12.98 -1.24
C ASN A 43 5.56 11.89 -0.17
N LEU A 44 5.07 10.70 -0.55
CA LEU A 44 5.35 9.48 0.19
C LEU A 44 6.65 8.98 -0.40
N GLU A 45 7.71 8.90 0.40
CA GLU A 45 8.93 8.23 -0.05
C GLU A 45 8.50 6.88 -0.67
N PRO A 46 8.89 6.53 -1.90
CA PRO A 46 8.48 5.25 -2.52
C PRO A 46 8.81 4.05 -1.62
N SER A 47 9.87 4.18 -0.82
CA SER A 47 10.28 3.32 0.28
C SER A 47 9.33 3.33 1.48
N GLY A 48 8.75 4.47 1.85
CA GLY A 48 7.84 4.63 2.98
C GLY A 48 6.54 3.86 2.78
N TYR A 49 5.89 4.00 1.61
CA TYR A 49 4.67 3.21 1.35
C TYR A 49 4.94 1.70 1.27
N ILE A 50 6.05 1.29 0.63
CA ILE A 50 6.44 -0.12 0.57
C ILE A 50 6.76 -0.63 1.98
N ARG A 51 7.47 0.15 2.79
CA ARG A 51 7.79 -0.18 4.19
C ARG A 51 6.52 -0.31 5.02
N ASP A 52 5.60 0.65 4.98
CA ASP A 52 4.35 0.60 5.74
C ASP A 52 3.52 -0.64 5.37
N ASN A 53 3.47 -1.00 4.08
CA ASN A 53 2.81 -2.23 3.67
C ASN A 53 3.56 -3.47 4.15
N VAL A 54 4.89 -3.52 4.01
CA VAL A 54 5.70 -4.66 4.46
C VAL A 54 5.62 -4.82 5.98
N GLU A 55 5.56 -3.74 6.74
CA GLU A 55 5.35 -3.75 8.19
C GLU A 55 3.94 -4.25 8.53
N THR A 56 2.90 -3.69 7.90
CA THR A 56 1.51 -4.15 8.10
C THR A 56 1.33 -5.61 7.70
N PHE A 57 1.88 -6.01 6.55
CA PHE A 57 1.87 -7.41 6.10
C PHE A 57 2.71 -8.25 7.04
N GLY A 58 3.87 -7.78 7.50
CA GLY A 58 4.76 -8.42 8.48
C GLY A 58 4.08 -8.70 9.81
N GLU A 59 3.34 -7.74 10.35
CA GLU A 59 2.52 -7.91 11.56
C GLU A 59 1.41 -8.95 11.32
N SER A 60 0.70 -8.84 10.20
CA SER A 60 -0.35 -9.81 9.84
C SER A 60 0.20 -11.20 9.48
N SER A 61 1.48 -11.30 9.10
CA SER A 61 2.10 -12.54 8.61
C SER A 61 2.95 -13.23 9.67
N ASN A 62 3.52 -12.50 10.64
CA ASN A 62 3.97 -13.07 11.92
C ASN A 62 2.81 -13.66 12.72
N SER A 63 1.57 -13.40 12.31
CA SER A 63 0.39 -14.17 12.73
C SER A 63 0.33 -15.55 12.04
N VAL A 64 1.45 -16.23 11.79
CA VAL A 64 1.40 -17.63 11.33
C VAL A 64 0.81 -18.46 12.47
N GLY A 65 -0.47 -18.81 12.34
CA GLY A 65 -1.16 -19.71 13.26
C GLY A 65 -1.74 -19.05 14.54
N GLY A 66 -1.69 -17.72 14.66
CA GLY A 66 -2.16 -17.03 15.87
C GLY A 66 -1.25 -17.23 17.08
N GLN A 67 0.01 -17.62 16.86
CA GLN A 67 0.94 -17.87 17.94
C GLN A 67 1.56 -16.57 18.47
N THR A 68 1.70 -16.45 19.78
CA THR A 68 2.37 -15.29 20.40
C THR A 68 3.89 -15.38 20.24
N ILE A 69 4.60 -14.25 20.41
CA ILE A 69 6.06 -14.22 20.29
C ILE A 69 6.72 -15.18 21.31
N GLU A 70 6.11 -15.36 22.48
CA GLU A 70 6.55 -16.30 23.51
C GLU A 70 6.43 -17.77 23.08
N GLU A 71 5.40 -18.11 22.30
CA GLU A 71 5.20 -19.45 21.75
C GLU A 71 6.20 -19.75 20.63
N ILE A 72 6.49 -18.76 19.77
CA ILE A 72 7.52 -18.87 18.74
C ILE A 72 8.92 -19.00 19.38
N LEU A 73 9.15 -18.29 20.48
CA LEU A 73 10.40 -18.34 21.23
C LEU A 73 10.51 -19.58 22.15
N GLY A 74 9.47 -20.42 22.22
CA GLY A 74 9.48 -21.67 23.00
C GLY A 74 9.59 -21.46 24.51
N VAL A 75 9.13 -20.32 25.04
CA VAL A 75 9.25 -19.98 26.47
C VAL A 75 8.12 -20.59 27.31
N VAL A 76 7.10 -21.17 26.66
CA VAL A 76 5.98 -21.85 27.34
C VAL A 76 6.23 -23.37 27.35
N ASP A 77 7.22 -23.81 28.12
CA ASP A 77 7.19 -25.11 28.83
C ASP A 77 8.42 -25.31 29.72
N ALA A 78 8.36 -24.69 30.90
CA ALA A 78 8.69 -25.33 32.17
C ALA A 78 7.93 -24.49 33.20
N VAL A 79 6.89 -24.99 33.83
CA VAL A 79 7.00 -25.70 35.11
C VAL A 79 5.62 -26.28 35.47
N VAL A 80 5.70 -27.51 35.97
CA VAL A 80 4.75 -28.30 36.79
C VAL A 80 3.83 -27.48 37.69
#